data_AF-A0A135VN06-F1
#
_entry.id   AF-A0A135VN06-F1
#
_cell.length_a   1.000
_cell.length_b   1.000
_cell.length_c   1.000
_cell.angle_alpha   90.00
_cell.angle_beta   90.00
_cell.angle_gamma   90.00
#
_symmetry.space_group_name_H-M   'P 1'
#
loop_
_entity.id
_entity.type
_entity.pdbx_description
1 polymer ?
#
loop_
_entity_poly.entity_id
_entity_poly.type
_entity_poly.pdbx_seq_one_letter_code
_entity_poly.pdbx_strand_id
1 'polypeptide(L)'
;MFGKSLFRLIAYALAGAIAIFLGGQLLSSVTWVVVAWRLGNSTPLIAVWAGTLLLLIIKRTQNKDPLSMILNIISWACILYTSVVMLFVALPMGLIAAFISMGVTIVFCNSIMDPSGITERITTLLEPAEALGQSIPILRSSSLSTGASWSSIDKLKMKALVIPSSFRGHVINLLRERPLLPVSFTRYEDCDILIVRTCGEEKVLRQVQLALAEKAVQNIRPLSSFMTNAILGLPLLEQQAGIDLADYMVAIEETTVNRILEMWPNRITVFPNRMGLRVVVRYESAPGFDLEELPHGREARILLGRDTTLVKMGGTEIAGESTT
;
A
#
# COMPACT_ATOMS: atom_id res chain seq x y z
N MET A 1 16.05 -13.39 52.74
CA MET A 1 15.82 -12.94 51.35
C MET A 1 14.54 -13.49 50.70
N PHE A 2 13.77 -14.41 51.32
CA PHE A 2 12.56 -15.01 50.72
C PHE A 2 11.26 -14.18 50.82
N GLY A 3 11.11 -13.31 51.82
CA GLY A 3 9.86 -12.57 52.06
C GLY A 3 9.46 -11.56 50.96
N LYS A 4 10.44 -10.92 50.31
CA LYS A 4 10.17 -9.96 49.21
C LYS A 4 9.74 -10.62 47.90
N SER A 5 10.12 -11.87 47.68
CA SER A 5 9.73 -12.64 46.49
C SER A 5 8.32 -13.20 46.62
N LEU A 6 7.96 -13.75 47.79
CA LEU A 6 6.62 -14.27 48.08
C LEU A 6 5.55 -13.17 48.01
N PHE A 7 5.86 -11.98 48.55
CA PHE A 7 4.93 -10.84 48.54
C PHE A 7 4.66 -10.33 47.12
N ARG A 8 5.67 -10.36 46.24
CA ARG A 8 5.50 -10.00 44.81
C ARG A 8 4.64 -11.04 44.09
N LEU A 9 4.84 -12.32 44.38
CA LEU A 9 4.06 -13.40 43.76
C LEU A 9 2.57 -13.33 44.15
N ILE A 10 2.28 -13.04 45.42
CA ILE A 10 0.91 -12.81 45.91
C ILE A 10 0.31 -11.54 45.26
N ALA A 11 1.08 -10.46 45.15
CA ALA A 11 0.62 -9.23 44.49
C ALA A 11 0.31 -9.45 43.00
N TYR A 12 1.13 -10.22 42.28
CA TYR A 12 0.86 -10.57 40.89
C TYR A 12 -0.35 -11.50 40.74
N ALA A 13 -0.52 -12.48 41.64
CA ALA A 13 -1.69 -13.35 41.65
C ALA A 13 -2.98 -12.57 41.92
N LEU A 14 -2.94 -11.61 42.87
CA LEU A 14 -4.07 -10.75 43.18
C LEU A 14 -4.40 -9.80 42.02
N ALA A 15 -3.39 -9.19 41.40
CA ALA A 15 -3.56 -8.34 40.23
C ALA A 15 -4.12 -9.12 39.03
N GLY A 16 -3.67 -10.37 38.83
CA GLY A 16 -4.19 -11.28 37.81
C GLY A 16 -5.66 -11.65 38.07
N ALA A 17 -6.03 -11.98 39.30
CA ALA A 17 -7.42 -12.29 39.66
C ALA A 17 -8.36 -11.08 39.45
N ILE A 18 -7.91 -9.88 39.83
CA ILE A 18 -8.63 -8.62 39.60
C ILE A 18 -8.81 -8.38 38.10
N ALA A 19 -7.75 -8.56 37.30
CA ALA A 19 -7.81 -8.39 35.84
C ALA A 19 -8.77 -9.39 35.17
N ILE A 20 -8.78 -10.66 35.61
CA ILE A 20 -9.69 -11.68 35.09
C ILE A 20 -11.15 -11.37 35.46
N PHE A 21 -11.42 -10.95 36.70
CA PHE A 21 -12.76 -10.62 37.16
C PHE A 21 -13.33 -9.38 36.44
N LEU A 22 -12.56 -8.30 36.36
CA LEU A 22 -12.93 -7.10 35.60
C LEU A 22 -13.09 -7.40 34.11
N GLY A 23 -12.19 -8.21 33.54
CA GLY A 23 -12.26 -8.65 32.14
C GLY A 23 -13.54 -9.44 31.85
N GLY A 24 -13.93 -10.35 32.75
CA GLY A 24 -15.17 -11.12 32.64
C GLY A 24 -16.43 -10.26 32.70
N GLN A 25 -16.47 -9.27 33.59
CA GLN A 25 -17.59 -8.32 33.66
C GLN A 25 -17.68 -7.44 32.41
N LEU A 26 -16.54 -6.99 31.88
CA LEU A 26 -16.49 -6.22 30.63
C LEU A 26 -17.00 -7.06 29.45
N LEU A 27 -16.56 -8.31 29.32
CA LEU A 27 -17.04 -9.20 28.26
C LEU A 27 -18.53 -9.48 28.38
N SER A 28 -19.03 -9.71 29.59
CA SER A 28 -20.45 -9.88 29.88
C SER A 28 -21.26 -8.65 29.49
N SER A 29 -20.76 -7.46 29.81
CA SER A 29 -21.40 -6.19 29.42
C SER A 29 -21.47 -6.02 27.90
N VAL A 30 -20.36 -6.30 27.18
CA VAL A 30 -20.33 -6.26 25.72
C VAL A 30 -21.33 -7.25 25.12
N THR A 31 -21.35 -8.49 25.60
CA THR A 31 -22.28 -9.52 25.10
C THR A 31 -23.73 -9.12 25.32
N TRP A 32 -24.06 -8.52 26.47
CA TRP A 32 -25.42 -8.04 26.74
C TRP A 32 -25.85 -6.91 25.78
N VAL A 33 -24.98 -5.93 25.54
CA VAL A 33 -25.26 -4.83 24.58
C VAL A 33 -25.46 -5.37 23.17
N VAL A 34 -24.61 -6.30 22.73
CA VAL A 34 -24.66 -6.90 21.38
C VAL A 34 -25.90 -7.76 21.20
N VAL A 35 -26.26 -8.58 22.20
CA VAL A 35 -27.47 -9.41 22.17
C VAL A 35 -28.71 -8.54 22.16
N ALA A 36 -28.78 -7.50 22.99
CA ALA A 36 -29.91 -6.57 23.00
C ALA A 36 -30.08 -5.86 21.65
N TRP A 37 -28.99 -5.41 21.03
CA TRP A 37 -28.99 -4.85 19.68
C TRP A 37 -29.53 -5.83 18.64
N ARG A 38 -29.07 -7.10 18.69
CA ARG A 38 -29.53 -8.15 17.78
C ARG A 38 -31.00 -8.51 17.95
N LEU A 39 -31.54 -8.34 19.15
CA LEU A 39 -32.97 -8.50 19.46
C LEU A 39 -33.79 -7.25 19.10
N GLY A 40 -33.18 -6.23 18.45
CA GLY A 40 -33.86 -5.01 17.99
C GLY A 40 -33.94 -3.90 19.03
N ASN A 41 -33.35 -4.08 20.22
CA ASN A 41 -33.29 -3.04 21.25
C ASN A 41 -31.98 -2.23 21.15
N SER A 42 -32.07 -1.02 20.60
CA SER A 42 -30.93 -0.11 20.40
C SER A 42 -30.55 0.70 21.63
N THR A 43 -31.42 0.76 22.64
CA THR A 43 -31.24 1.53 23.88
C THR A 43 -29.87 1.34 24.55
N PRO A 44 -29.38 0.09 24.77
CA PRO A 44 -28.09 -0.10 25.43
C PRO A 44 -26.90 0.35 24.57
N LEU A 45 -26.99 0.22 23.23
CA LEU A 45 -25.96 0.73 22.32
C LEU A 45 -25.88 2.25 22.37
N ILE A 46 -27.04 2.91 22.35
CA ILE A 46 -27.16 4.38 22.43
C ILE A 46 -26.63 4.87 23.78
N ALA A 47 -26.94 4.18 24.88
CA ALA A 47 -26.45 4.53 26.21
C ALA A 47 -24.91 4.46 26.30
N VAL A 48 -24.30 3.42 25.69
CA VAL A 48 -22.84 3.31 25.59
C VAL A 48 -22.27 4.49 24.80
N TRP A 49 -22.82 4.79 23.63
CA TRP A 49 -22.36 5.91 22.80
C TRP A 49 -22.52 7.28 23.48
N ALA A 50 -23.67 7.54 24.10
CA ALA A 50 -23.95 8.77 24.82
C ALA A 50 -22.99 8.94 26.01
N GLY A 51 -22.75 7.88 26.78
CA GLY A 51 -21.81 7.88 27.89
C GLY A 51 -20.37 8.17 27.44
N THR A 52 -19.93 7.52 26.35
CA THR A 52 -18.60 7.77 25.77
C THR A 52 -18.45 9.21 25.29
N LEU A 53 -19.44 9.72 24.54
CA LEU A 53 -19.40 11.10 24.03
C LEU A 53 -19.38 12.13 25.15
N LEU A 54 -20.21 11.95 26.18
CA LEU A 54 -20.25 12.83 27.35
C LEU A 54 -18.88 12.88 28.04
N LEU A 55 -18.26 11.72 28.25
CA LEU A 55 -16.97 11.62 28.94
C LEU A 55 -15.84 12.28 28.12
N LEU A 56 -15.85 12.12 26.80
CA LEU A 56 -14.89 12.77 25.91
C LEU A 56 -15.06 14.29 25.87
N ILE A 57 -16.31 14.79 25.92
CA ILE A 57 -16.60 16.24 26.00
C ILE A 57 -16.11 16.81 27.34
N ILE A 58 -16.35 16.12 28.46
CA ILE A 58 -15.87 16.54 29.80
C ILE A 58 -14.33 16.60 29.81
N LYS A 59 -13.67 15.61 29.20
CA LYS A 59 -12.21 15.61 29.09
C LYS A 59 -11.69 16.82 28.31
N ARG A 60 -12.36 17.17 27.21
CA ARG A 60 -11.99 18.32 26.39
C ARG A 60 -12.11 19.64 27.13
N THR A 61 -13.07 19.78 28.04
CA THR A 61 -13.28 21.02 28.80
C THR A 61 -12.39 21.15 30.04
N GLN A 62 -11.88 20.04 30.61
CA GLN A 62 -11.05 20.03 31.82
C GLN A 62 -9.53 19.92 31.58
N ASN A 63 -9.03 20.36 30.42
CA ASN A 63 -7.63 20.14 29.98
C ASN A 63 -6.52 20.82 30.85
N LYS A 64 -6.86 21.41 31.99
CA LYS A 64 -5.94 22.14 32.90
C LYS A 64 -5.90 21.61 34.34
N ASP A 65 -6.65 20.56 34.67
CA ASP A 65 -6.76 20.05 36.04
C ASP A 65 -5.78 18.90 36.36
N PRO A 66 -5.37 18.73 37.64
CA PRO A 66 -4.52 17.61 38.09
C PRO A 66 -5.18 16.23 37.92
N LEU A 67 -6.50 16.17 37.72
CA LEU A 67 -7.24 14.95 37.40
C LEU A 67 -7.15 14.54 35.92
N SER A 68 -6.52 15.36 35.08
CA SER A 68 -6.40 15.13 33.62
C SER A 68 -5.80 13.78 33.27
N MET A 69 -4.82 13.27 34.04
CA MET A 69 -4.21 11.97 33.77
C MET A 69 -5.18 10.80 34.01
N ILE A 70 -5.95 10.84 35.09
CA ILE A 70 -6.95 9.83 35.42
C ILE A 70 -8.09 9.87 34.39
N LEU A 71 -8.55 11.07 34.05
CA LEU A 71 -9.59 11.28 33.06
C LEU A 71 -9.15 10.83 31.66
N ASN A 72 -7.87 10.99 31.32
CA ASN A 72 -7.31 10.51 30.06
C ASN A 72 -7.28 8.97 30.00
N ILE A 73 -6.87 8.30 31.07
CA ILE A 73 -6.88 6.83 31.15
C ILE A 73 -8.31 6.29 31.02
N ILE A 74 -9.26 6.88 31.75
CA ILE A 74 -10.69 6.49 31.68
C ILE A 74 -11.25 6.75 30.28
N SER A 75 -10.88 7.87 29.64
CA SER A 75 -11.31 8.20 28.27
C SER A 75 -10.82 7.14 27.28
N TRP A 76 -9.54 6.77 27.31
CA TRP A 76 -8.99 5.71 26.46
C TRP A 76 -9.65 4.36 26.70
N ALA A 77 -9.88 4.00 27.97
CA ALA A 77 -10.59 2.76 28.30
C ALA A 77 -12.03 2.76 27.75
N CYS A 78 -12.72 3.91 27.80
CA CYS A 78 -14.07 4.06 27.27
C CYS A 78 -14.11 3.99 25.73
N ILE A 79 -13.15 4.64 25.04
CA ILE A 79 -13.00 4.53 23.57
C ILE A 79 -12.81 3.07 23.16
N LEU A 80 -11.92 2.36 23.84
CA LEU A 80 -11.60 0.97 23.52
C LEU A 80 -12.82 0.06 23.77
N TYR A 81 -13.53 0.25 24.88
CA TYR A 81 -14.78 -0.46 25.18
C TYR A 81 -15.83 -0.26 24.08
N THR A 82 -16.11 0.98 23.70
CA THR A 82 -17.13 1.29 22.67
C THR A 82 -16.73 0.76 21.30
N SER A 83 -15.44 0.77 20.98
CA SER A 83 -14.91 0.22 19.73
C SER A 83 -15.09 -1.31 19.65
N VAL A 84 -14.86 -2.01 20.78
CA VAL A 84 -15.10 -3.46 20.87
C VAL A 84 -16.59 -3.78 20.75
N VAL A 85 -17.47 -3.00 21.36
CA VAL A 85 -18.93 -3.15 21.19
C VAL A 85 -19.32 -3.00 19.71
N MET A 86 -18.82 -1.99 19.02
CA MET A 86 -19.10 -1.75 17.60
C MET A 86 -18.57 -2.87 16.70
N LEU A 87 -17.40 -3.45 17.02
CA LEU A 87 -16.88 -4.63 16.33
C LEU A 87 -17.87 -5.80 16.40
N PHE A 88 -18.38 -6.13 17.58
CA PHE A 88 -19.31 -7.26 17.75
C PHE A 88 -20.71 -7.01 17.17
N VAL A 89 -21.12 -5.74 17.13
CA VAL A 89 -22.36 -5.30 16.48
C VAL A 89 -22.28 -5.44 14.95
N ALA A 90 -21.14 -5.07 14.35
CA ALA A 90 -20.92 -5.13 12.91
C ALA A 90 -20.45 -6.51 12.41
N LEU A 91 -20.04 -7.41 13.32
CA LEU A 91 -19.60 -8.78 13.00
C LEU A 91 -20.53 -9.57 12.06
N PRO A 92 -21.88 -9.49 12.16
CA PRO A 92 -22.79 -10.19 11.25
C PRO A 92 -22.70 -9.72 9.79
N MET A 93 -22.19 -8.51 9.53
CA MET A 93 -22.00 -7.97 8.18
C MET A 93 -20.69 -8.45 7.52
N GLY A 94 -19.91 -9.28 8.24
CA GLY A 94 -18.63 -9.81 7.80
C GLY A 94 -17.47 -9.23 8.61
N LEU A 95 -16.40 -10.02 8.69
CA LEU A 95 -15.21 -9.72 9.49
C LEU A 95 -14.57 -8.37 9.08
N ILE A 96 -14.51 -8.10 7.77
CA ILE A 96 -13.95 -6.86 7.21
C ILE A 96 -14.80 -5.66 7.64
N ALA A 97 -16.13 -5.75 7.56
CA ALA A 97 -17.04 -4.69 7.99
C ALA A 97 -16.93 -4.44 9.51
N ALA A 98 -16.72 -5.49 10.30
CA ALA A 98 -16.49 -5.39 11.75
C ALA A 98 -15.21 -4.60 12.08
N PHE A 99 -14.11 -4.89 11.39
CA PHE A 99 -12.84 -4.16 11.58
C PHE A 99 -12.93 -2.72 11.10
N ILE A 100 -13.61 -2.46 9.98
CA ILE A 100 -13.86 -1.09 9.51
C ILE A 100 -14.70 -0.32 10.54
N SER A 101 -15.77 -0.92 11.07
CA SER A 101 -16.63 -0.29 12.09
C SER A 101 -15.86 0.05 13.36
N MET A 102 -15.01 -0.86 13.84
CA MET A 102 -14.11 -0.61 14.97
C MET A 102 -13.14 0.54 14.67
N GLY A 103 -12.49 0.52 13.52
CA GLY A 103 -11.52 1.54 13.11
C GLY A 103 -12.15 2.94 13.00
N VAL A 104 -13.32 3.04 12.37
CA VAL A 104 -14.08 4.29 12.26
C VAL A 104 -14.48 4.81 13.64
N THR A 105 -14.90 3.92 14.55
CA THR A 105 -15.28 4.29 15.93
C THR A 105 -14.09 4.87 16.70
N ILE A 106 -12.91 4.25 16.60
CA ILE A 106 -11.67 4.74 17.23
C ILE A 106 -11.29 6.12 16.68
N VAL A 107 -11.29 6.28 15.36
CA VAL A 107 -10.93 7.55 14.70
C VAL A 107 -11.90 8.66 15.09
N PHE A 108 -13.20 8.37 15.08
CA PHE A 108 -14.24 9.33 15.45
C PHE A 108 -14.12 9.77 16.91
N CYS A 109 -13.98 8.83 17.85
CA CYS A 109 -13.84 9.16 19.27
C CYS A 109 -12.53 9.91 19.56
N ASN A 110 -11.41 9.53 18.92
CA ASN A 110 -10.15 10.27 19.04
C ASN A 110 -10.25 11.69 18.48
N SER A 111 -10.98 11.87 17.38
CA SER A 111 -11.21 13.19 16.80
C SER A 111 -11.97 14.14 17.73
N ILE A 112 -12.87 13.60 18.54
CA ILE A 112 -13.63 14.36 19.54
C ILE A 112 -12.76 14.67 20.76
N MET A 113 -11.88 13.73 21.12
CA MET A 113 -11.00 13.84 22.29
C MET A 113 -9.89 14.87 22.11
N ASP A 114 -9.21 14.90 20.96
CA ASP A 114 -8.11 15.83 20.65
C ASP A 114 -8.03 16.11 19.13
N PRO A 115 -8.63 17.21 18.63
CA PRO A 115 -8.70 17.51 17.20
C PRO A 115 -7.36 17.89 16.57
N SER A 116 -6.40 18.38 17.38
CA SER A 116 -5.04 18.75 16.94
C SER A 116 -4.14 17.54 16.71
N GLY A 117 -4.48 16.36 17.25
CA GLY A 117 -3.68 15.14 17.11
C GLY A 117 -3.98 14.34 15.85
N ILE A 118 -5.01 14.68 15.08
CA ILE A 118 -5.47 13.83 13.96
C ILE A 118 -4.48 13.91 12.78
N THR A 119 -3.93 15.07 12.47
CA THR A 119 -2.95 15.24 11.39
C THR A 119 -1.59 14.61 11.72
N GLU A 120 -1.19 14.60 12.99
CA GLU A 120 0.07 14.00 13.46
C GLU A 120 -0.05 12.52 13.87
N ARG A 121 -1.26 12.04 14.17
CA ARG A 121 -1.52 10.64 14.53
C ARG A 121 -2.09 9.79 13.41
N ILE A 122 -2.70 10.36 12.37
CA ILE A 122 -3.00 9.59 11.17
C ILE A 122 -1.70 9.12 10.51
N THR A 123 -0.63 9.92 10.55
CA THR A 123 0.69 9.51 10.05
C THR A 123 1.35 8.43 10.91
N THR A 124 1.11 8.42 12.24
CA THR A 124 1.71 7.43 13.17
C THR A 124 0.81 6.24 13.52
N LEU A 125 -0.48 6.25 13.15
CA LEU A 125 -1.41 5.12 13.23
C LEU A 125 -1.62 4.41 11.87
N LEU A 126 -1.12 4.98 10.77
CA LEU A 126 -0.94 4.23 9.51
C LEU A 126 0.23 3.24 9.61
N GLU A 127 1.30 3.57 10.34
CA GLU A 127 2.46 2.67 10.54
C GLU A 127 2.13 1.34 11.25
N PRO A 128 1.21 1.24 12.24
CA PRO A 128 0.83 -0.03 12.86
C PRO A 128 -0.28 -0.76 12.10
N ALA A 129 -1.07 -0.08 11.25
CA ALA A 129 -2.01 -0.74 10.34
C ALA A 129 -1.26 -1.53 9.24
N GLU A 130 -0.08 -1.05 8.84
CA GLU A 130 0.88 -1.81 8.03
C GLU A 130 1.44 -3.04 8.77
N ALA A 131 1.54 -3.00 10.11
CA ALA A 131 2.04 -4.12 10.93
C ALA A 131 0.96 -5.16 11.29
N LEU A 132 -0.32 -4.80 11.35
CA LEU A 132 -1.44 -5.75 11.52
C LEU A 132 -1.88 -6.40 10.20
N GLY A 133 -1.62 -5.76 9.04
CA GLY A 133 -1.62 -6.45 7.75
C GLY A 133 -0.54 -7.54 7.64
N GLN A 134 0.52 -7.46 8.45
CA GLN A 134 1.61 -8.44 8.51
C GLN A 134 1.34 -9.64 9.46
N SER A 135 0.26 -9.61 10.25
CA SER A 135 -0.04 -10.69 11.22
C SER A 135 -1.14 -11.66 10.76
N ILE A 136 -1.70 -11.46 9.56
CA ILE A 136 -2.58 -12.44 8.92
C ILE A 136 -1.71 -13.49 8.21
N PRO A 137 -1.67 -14.76 8.68
CA PRO A 137 -0.76 -15.78 8.14
C PRO A 137 -0.99 -16.12 6.66
N ILE A 138 -2.17 -15.80 6.14
CA ILE A 138 -2.56 -16.06 4.74
C ILE A 138 -1.84 -15.12 3.76
N LEU A 139 -1.32 -13.98 4.24
CA LEU A 139 -0.48 -13.08 3.43
C LEU A 139 1.03 -13.35 3.60
N ARG A 140 1.41 -14.31 4.45
CA ARG A 140 2.81 -14.60 4.80
C ARG A 140 3.36 -15.89 4.20
N SER A 141 2.53 -16.74 3.58
CA SER A 141 3.02 -17.89 2.81
C SER A 141 3.70 -17.48 1.50
N SER A 142 3.61 -16.21 1.10
CA SER A 142 4.41 -15.66 0.03
C SER A 142 5.65 -14.97 0.61
N SER A 143 6.47 -15.69 1.35
CA SER A 143 7.91 -15.39 1.34
C SER A 143 8.41 -15.69 -0.06
N LEU A 144 8.12 -14.77 -0.98
CA LEU A 144 8.76 -14.71 -2.28
C LEU A 144 10.26 -14.69 -2.01
N SER A 145 10.95 -15.68 -2.52
CA SER A 145 12.41 -15.81 -2.54
C SER A 145 13.13 -14.68 -3.29
N THR A 146 12.43 -13.61 -3.68
CA THR A 146 12.94 -12.48 -4.46
C THR A 146 12.50 -11.12 -3.86
N GLY A 147 12.80 -10.90 -2.58
CA GLY A 147 13.14 -9.58 -2.00
C GLY A 147 12.25 -8.34 -2.22
N ALA A 148 11.05 -8.46 -2.80
CA ALA A 148 10.21 -7.35 -3.18
C ALA A 148 8.94 -7.28 -2.32
N SER A 149 8.82 -6.21 -1.57
CA SER A 149 7.67 -5.90 -0.71
C SER A 149 6.83 -4.79 -1.32
N TRP A 150 5.52 -4.83 -1.11
CA TRP A 150 4.58 -3.73 -1.43
C TRP A 150 5.04 -2.38 -0.88
N SER A 151 5.75 -2.37 0.26
CA SER A 151 6.34 -1.16 0.85
C SER A 151 7.44 -0.50 0.01
N SER A 152 7.99 -1.21 -0.97
CA SER A 152 8.95 -0.66 -1.94
C SER A 152 8.27 0.05 -3.11
N ILE A 153 7.00 -0.29 -3.39
CA ILE A 153 6.20 0.33 -4.45
C ILE A 153 5.71 1.72 -4.00
N ASP A 154 5.26 1.86 -2.77
CA ASP A 154 4.72 3.15 -2.27
C ASP A 154 5.80 4.25 -2.13
N LYS A 155 7.07 3.86 -2.03
CA LYS A 155 8.21 4.81 -2.04
C LYS A 155 8.57 5.32 -3.43
N LEU A 156 8.15 4.62 -4.48
CA LEU A 156 8.40 5.01 -5.86
C LEU A 156 7.40 6.10 -6.24
N LYS A 157 7.79 7.36 -6.02
CA LYS A 157 7.02 8.54 -6.43
C LYS A 157 6.81 8.52 -7.95
N MET A 158 5.74 7.87 -8.38
CA MET A 158 5.37 7.65 -9.78
C MET A 158 3.95 8.15 -10.03
N LYS A 159 3.68 8.54 -11.27
CA LYS A 159 2.36 8.95 -11.75
C LYS A 159 2.05 8.23 -13.04
N ALA A 160 0.82 7.78 -13.21
CA ALA A 160 0.39 7.12 -14.43
C ALA A 160 -0.58 8.00 -15.23
N LEU A 161 -0.45 7.94 -16.55
CA LEU A 161 -1.28 8.62 -17.52
C LEU A 161 -1.88 7.58 -18.46
N VAL A 162 -3.19 7.58 -18.64
CA VAL A 162 -3.86 6.77 -19.68
C VAL A 162 -3.68 7.45 -21.02
N ILE A 163 -3.15 6.70 -21.98
CA ILE A 163 -2.95 7.13 -23.36
C ILE A 163 -3.94 6.36 -24.25
N PRO A 164 -4.69 7.05 -25.13
CA PRO A 164 -5.53 6.36 -26.11
C PRO A 164 -4.68 5.56 -27.10
N SER A 165 -5.15 4.36 -27.46
CA SER A 165 -4.40 3.43 -28.32
C SER A 165 -4.10 3.95 -29.73
N SER A 166 -4.89 4.91 -30.23
CA SER A 166 -4.62 5.62 -31.49
C SER A 166 -3.29 6.38 -31.49
N PHE A 167 -2.76 6.73 -30.31
CA PHE A 167 -1.52 7.50 -30.16
C PHE A 167 -0.28 6.64 -29.85
N ARG A 168 -0.38 5.31 -29.85
CA ARG A 168 0.77 4.41 -29.57
C ARG A 168 2.01 4.77 -30.37
N GLY A 169 1.88 4.92 -31.69
CA GLY A 169 3.01 5.27 -32.56
C GLY A 169 3.64 6.63 -32.21
N HIS A 170 2.83 7.62 -31.84
CA HIS A 170 3.31 8.94 -31.43
C HIS A 170 4.11 8.87 -30.12
N VAL A 171 3.64 8.08 -29.13
CA VAL A 171 4.36 7.85 -27.88
C VAL A 171 5.67 7.10 -28.14
N ILE A 172 5.66 6.04 -28.94
CA ILE A 172 6.88 5.31 -29.29
C ILE A 172 7.91 6.22 -29.97
N ASN A 173 7.48 7.06 -30.92
CA ASN A 173 8.36 8.04 -31.55
C ASN A 173 8.92 9.04 -30.53
N LEU A 174 8.11 9.51 -29.58
CA LEU A 174 8.59 10.36 -28.48
C LEU A 174 9.66 9.66 -27.63
N LEU A 175 9.46 8.39 -27.29
CA LEU A 175 10.42 7.62 -26.49
C LEU A 175 11.75 7.42 -27.22
N ARG A 176 11.72 7.28 -28.56
CA ARG A 176 12.94 7.21 -29.39
C ARG A 176 13.67 8.54 -29.46
N GLU A 177 12.94 9.63 -29.69
CA GLU A 177 13.54 10.96 -29.83
C GLU A 177 14.06 11.53 -28.50
N ARG A 178 13.44 11.16 -27.38
CA ARG A 178 13.79 11.63 -26.04
C ARG A 178 14.12 10.47 -25.10
N PRO A 179 15.29 9.82 -25.28
CA PRO A 179 15.66 8.62 -24.54
C PRO A 179 15.93 8.85 -23.04
N LEU A 180 16.06 10.12 -22.61
CA LEU A 180 16.31 10.50 -21.21
C LEU A 180 15.04 10.75 -20.41
N LEU A 181 13.86 10.66 -21.03
CA LEU A 181 12.61 10.85 -20.30
C LEU A 181 12.43 9.73 -19.26
N PRO A 182 12.15 10.05 -17.99
CA PRO A 182 11.98 9.05 -16.93
C PRO A 182 10.58 8.42 -17.01
N VAL A 183 10.27 7.78 -18.13
CA VAL A 183 8.95 7.25 -18.44
C VAL A 183 9.04 5.81 -18.92
N SER A 184 7.92 5.11 -18.83
CA SER A 184 7.76 3.74 -19.31
C SER A 184 6.34 3.58 -19.83
N PHE A 185 6.18 2.88 -20.93
CA PHE A 185 4.89 2.73 -21.60
C PHE A 185 4.46 1.27 -21.57
N THR A 186 3.40 0.95 -20.82
CA THR A 186 2.87 -0.40 -20.72
C THR A 186 1.52 -0.49 -21.42
N ARG A 187 1.34 -1.50 -22.29
CA ARG A 187 0.02 -1.87 -22.81
C ARG A 187 -0.60 -2.93 -21.91
N TYR A 188 -1.85 -2.70 -21.52
CA TYR A 188 -2.75 -3.71 -20.98
C TYR A 188 -3.86 -4.00 -22.01
N GLU A 189 -4.69 -4.98 -21.71
CA GLU A 189 -5.73 -5.48 -22.63
C GLU A 189 -6.67 -4.35 -23.09
N ASP A 190 -7.18 -3.56 -22.13
CA ASP A 190 -8.16 -2.50 -22.37
C ASP A 190 -7.59 -1.08 -22.33
N CYS A 191 -6.31 -0.90 -21.98
CA CYS A 191 -5.74 0.44 -21.82
C CYS A 191 -4.23 0.48 -22.03
N ASP A 192 -3.74 1.61 -22.53
CA ASP A 192 -2.31 1.89 -22.59
C ASP A 192 -1.95 2.95 -21.56
N ILE A 193 -0.87 2.70 -20.83
CA ILE A 193 -0.51 3.50 -19.66
C ILE A 193 0.93 3.95 -19.79
N LEU A 194 1.14 5.26 -19.73
CA LEU A 194 2.44 5.86 -19.60
C LEU A 194 2.70 6.15 -18.12
N ILE A 195 3.69 5.49 -17.53
CA ILE A 195 4.12 5.73 -16.16
C ILE A 195 5.34 6.64 -16.16
N VAL A 196 5.22 7.73 -15.41
CA VAL A 196 6.26 8.75 -15.21
C VAL A 196 6.85 8.58 -13.82
N ARG A 197 8.17 8.36 -13.76
CA ARG A 197 8.92 8.40 -12.51
C ARG A 197 9.21 9.86 -12.18
N THR A 198 8.49 10.40 -11.19
CA THR A 198 8.62 11.82 -10.83
C THR A 198 9.77 12.07 -9.88
N CYS A 199 10.27 11.05 -9.18
CA CYS A 199 11.30 11.18 -8.14
C CYS A 199 10.94 12.22 -7.05
N GLY A 200 9.66 12.61 -6.95
CA GLY A 200 9.17 13.65 -6.04
C GLY A 200 9.13 15.06 -6.61
N GLU A 201 9.40 15.24 -7.89
CA GLU A 201 9.33 16.51 -8.57
C GLU A 201 8.10 16.58 -9.50
N GLU A 202 7.10 17.38 -9.14
CA GLU A 202 5.91 17.56 -9.98
C GLU A 202 6.22 18.20 -11.35
N LYS A 203 7.34 18.93 -11.45
CA LYS A 203 7.80 19.56 -12.69
C LYS A 203 8.06 18.52 -13.79
N VAL A 204 8.54 17.32 -13.42
CA VAL A 204 8.81 16.22 -14.36
C VAL A 204 7.54 15.77 -15.06
N LEU A 205 6.43 15.66 -14.33
CA LEU A 205 5.14 15.29 -14.92
C LEU A 205 4.68 16.32 -15.95
N ARG A 206 4.82 17.63 -15.63
CA ARG A 206 4.47 18.71 -16.56
C ARG A 206 5.33 18.69 -17.82
N GLN A 207 6.64 18.44 -17.69
CA GLN A 207 7.55 18.31 -18.83
C GLN A 207 7.15 17.16 -19.75
N VAL A 208 6.77 16.00 -19.18
CA VAL A 208 6.27 14.87 -19.98
C VAL A 208 4.96 15.21 -20.68
N GLN A 209 4.03 15.88 -20.00
CA GLN A 209 2.76 16.32 -20.62
C GLN A 209 2.99 17.30 -21.77
N LEU A 210 3.93 18.23 -21.62
CA LEU A 210 4.32 19.14 -22.71
C LEU A 210 4.93 18.38 -23.89
N ALA A 211 5.83 17.43 -23.62
CA ALA A 211 6.44 16.59 -24.66
C ALA A 211 5.42 15.74 -25.42
N LEU A 212 4.37 15.26 -24.73
CA LEU A 212 3.25 14.56 -25.35
C LEU A 212 2.38 15.51 -26.20
N ALA A 213 2.14 16.72 -25.72
CA ALA A 213 1.38 17.74 -26.46
C ALA A 213 2.11 18.17 -27.75
N GLU A 214 3.44 18.30 -27.72
CA GLU A 214 4.28 18.57 -28.91
C GLU A 214 4.12 17.49 -29.99
N LYS A 215 3.85 16.24 -29.59
CA LYS A 215 3.57 15.11 -30.50
C LYS A 215 2.09 14.94 -30.82
N ALA A 216 1.27 15.96 -30.56
CA ALA A 216 -0.16 15.97 -30.78
C ALA A 216 -0.91 14.81 -30.09
N VAL A 217 -0.37 14.28 -28.98
CA VAL A 217 -1.07 13.28 -28.16
C VAL A 217 -2.12 13.99 -27.31
N GLN A 218 -3.39 13.70 -27.60
CA GLN A 218 -4.54 14.35 -26.94
C GLN A 218 -5.31 13.37 -26.05
N ASN A 219 -6.27 13.90 -25.28
CA ASN A 219 -7.16 13.11 -24.40
C ASN A 219 -6.44 12.27 -23.34
N ILE A 220 -5.27 12.75 -22.88
CA ILE A 220 -4.49 12.10 -21.82
C ILE A 220 -5.23 12.26 -20.49
N ARG A 221 -5.47 11.14 -19.79
CA ARG A 221 -6.13 11.15 -18.48
C ARG A 221 -5.15 10.76 -17.37
N PRO A 222 -4.86 11.65 -16.40
CA PRO A 222 -4.05 11.26 -15.26
C PRO A 222 -4.83 10.30 -14.36
N LEU A 223 -4.15 9.25 -13.89
CA LEU A 223 -4.71 8.32 -12.92
C LEU A 223 -4.52 8.80 -11.49
N SER A 224 -5.43 8.38 -10.61
CA SER A 224 -5.27 8.60 -9.16
C SER A 224 -4.05 7.83 -8.64
N SER A 225 -3.52 8.25 -7.49
CA SER A 225 -2.40 7.54 -6.85
C SER A 225 -2.76 6.09 -6.53
N PHE A 226 -4.00 5.84 -6.09
CA PHE A 226 -4.51 4.49 -5.83
C PHE A 226 -4.47 3.61 -7.09
N MET A 227 -4.99 4.09 -8.21
CA MET A 227 -4.97 3.35 -9.48
C MET A 227 -3.54 3.13 -9.98
N THR A 228 -2.68 4.13 -9.84
CA THR A 228 -1.26 4.02 -10.19
C THR A 228 -0.57 2.90 -9.41
N ASN A 229 -0.77 2.85 -8.09
CA ASN A 229 -0.21 1.82 -7.23
C ASN A 229 -0.78 0.43 -7.53
N ALA A 230 -2.09 0.34 -7.81
CA ALA A 230 -2.71 -0.92 -8.20
C ALA A 230 -2.09 -1.48 -9.48
N ILE A 231 -1.86 -0.63 -10.49
CA ILE A 231 -1.20 -1.02 -11.75
C ILE A 231 0.25 -1.45 -11.51
N LEU A 232 1.00 -0.71 -10.68
CA LEU A 232 2.38 -1.08 -10.32
C LEU A 232 2.46 -2.41 -9.57
N GLY A 233 1.44 -2.74 -8.78
CA GLY A 233 1.34 -4.00 -8.04
C GLY A 233 0.89 -5.20 -8.87
N LEU A 234 0.50 -5.02 -10.14
CA LEU A 234 0.00 -6.12 -10.97
C LEU A 234 0.97 -7.31 -11.09
N PRO A 235 2.29 -7.13 -11.32
CA PRO A 235 3.20 -8.27 -11.40
C PRO A 235 3.28 -9.09 -10.10
N LEU A 236 3.06 -8.46 -8.94
CA LEU A 236 3.00 -9.18 -7.66
C LEU A 236 1.73 -10.05 -7.55
N LEU A 237 0.60 -9.53 -8.05
CA LEU A 237 -0.66 -10.29 -8.09
C LEU A 237 -0.57 -11.46 -9.08
N GLU A 238 0.12 -11.28 -10.20
CA GLU A 238 0.40 -12.35 -11.15
C GLU A 238 1.24 -13.47 -10.55
N GLN A 239 2.25 -13.10 -9.75
CA GLN A 239 3.07 -14.07 -9.03
C GLN A 239 2.26 -14.90 -8.03
N GLN A 240 1.26 -14.32 -7.39
CA GLN A 240 0.31 -15.07 -6.55
C GLN A 240 -0.59 -16.00 -7.37
N ALA A 241 -0.86 -15.65 -8.63
CA ALA A 241 -1.62 -16.48 -9.57
C ALA A 241 -0.76 -17.55 -10.28
N GLY A 242 0.53 -17.66 -9.91
CA GLY A 242 1.44 -18.69 -10.44
C GLY A 242 2.26 -18.28 -11.66
N ILE A 243 2.26 -17.00 -12.04
CA ILE A 243 3.11 -16.46 -13.11
C ILE A 243 4.40 -15.93 -12.50
N ASP A 244 5.55 -16.53 -12.79
CA ASP A 244 6.79 -16.09 -12.16
C ASP A 244 7.29 -14.78 -12.78
N LEU A 245 7.93 -13.93 -11.97
CA LEU A 245 8.60 -12.73 -12.47
C LEU A 245 9.78 -13.07 -13.39
N ALA A 246 10.36 -14.27 -13.21
CA ALA A 246 11.41 -14.81 -14.07
C ALA A 246 10.92 -15.10 -15.51
N ASP A 247 9.61 -15.24 -15.74
CA ASP A 247 9.05 -15.48 -17.07
C ASP A 247 9.08 -14.23 -17.97
N TYR A 248 9.41 -13.07 -17.38
CA TYR A 248 9.61 -11.84 -18.12
C TYR A 248 11.03 -11.77 -18.67
N MET A 249 11.11 -11.44 -19.95
CA MET A 249 12.36 -11.28 -20.68
C MET A 249 12.43 -9.90 -21.32
N VAL A 250 13.62 -9.50 -21.76
CA VAL A 250 13.88 -8.19 -22.34
C VAL A 250 14.46 -8.32 -23.75
N ALA A 251 13.86 -7.60 -24.70
CA ALA A 251 14.42 -7.36 -26.02
C ALA A 251 15.22 -6.06 -26.01
N ILE A 252 16.45 -6.12 -26.52
CA ILE A 252 17.37 -4.99 -26.61
C ILE A 252 17.66 -4.62 -28.07
N GLU A 253 17.76 -5.61 -28.95
CA GLU A 253 18.04 -5.39 -30.37
C GLU A 253 16.88 -4.67 -31.06
N GLU A 254 17.18 -3.60 -31.82
CA GLU A 254 16.17 -2.75 -32.43
C GLU A 254 15.26 -3.49 -33.42
N THR A 255 15.79 -4.46 -34.18
CA THR A 255 15.02 -5.28 -35.12
C THR A 255 13.97 -6.11 -34.39
N THR A 256 14.37 -6.80 -33.31
CA THR A 256 13.52 -7.61 -32.45
C THR A 256 12.49 -6.75 -31.72
N VAL A 257 12.92 -5.62 -31.16
CA VAL A 257 12.03 -4.63 -30.53
C VAL A 257 10.95 -4.16 -31.51
N ASN A 258 11.30 -3.80 -32.74
CA ASN A 258 10.35 -3.33 -33.73
C ASN A 258 9.30 -4.39 -34.09
N ARG A 259 9.72 -5.64 -34.28
CA ARG A 259 8.80 -6.76 -34.56
C ARG A 259 7.86 -7.05 -33.40
N ILE A 260 8.34 -6.98 -32.16
CA ILE A 260 7.49 -7.13 -30.97
C ILE A 260 6.48 -5.96 -30.87
N LEU A 261 6.91 -4.74 -31.18
CA LEU A 261 6.04 -3.57 -31.23
C LEU A 261 5.03 -3.61 -32.38
N GLU A 262 5.23 -4.40 -33.44
CA GLU A 262 4.21 -4.61 -34.48
C GLU A 262 3.07 -5.50 -33.96
N MET A 263 3.39 -6.52 -33.17
CA MET A 263 2.40 -7.44 -32.59
C MET A 263 1.64 -6.82 -31.41
N TRP A 264 2.31 -5.94 -30.64
CA TRP A 264 1.80 -5.37 -29.39
C TRP A 264 1.20 -6.43 -28.44
N PRO A 265 1.96 -7.42 -27.96
CA PRO A 265 1.44 -8.40 -27.01
C PRO A 265 0.90 -7.73 -25.73
N ASN A 266 -0.02 -8.41 -25.03
CA ASN A 266 -0.52 -7.90 -23.75
C ASN A 266 0.62 -7.83 -22.73
N ARG A 267 0.59 -6.84 -21.83
CA ARG A 267 1.61 -6.61 -20.78
C ARG A 267 3.01 -6.27 -21.28
N ILE A 268 3.16 -5.92 -22.56
CA ILE A 268 4.39 -5.34 -23.08
C ILE A 268 4.68 -4.01 -22.39
N THR A 269 5.90 -3.84 -21.89
CA THR A 269 6.39 -2.58 -21.36
C THR A 269 7.59 -2.10 -22.17
N VAL A 270 7.51 -0.85 -22.65
CA VAL A 270 8.53 -0.19 -23.45
C VAL A 270 9.23 0.86 -22.62
N PHE A 271 10.56 0.84 -22.66
CA PHE A 271 11.41 1.75 -21.93
C PHE A 271 12.33 2.51 -22.90
N PRO A 272 12.40 3.84 -22.80
CA PRO A 272 13.42 4.61 -23.49
C PRO A 272 14.79 4.34 -22.88
N ASN A 273 15.83 4.24 -23.72
CA ASN A 273 17.22 4.13 -23.32
C ASN A 273 18.10 4.90 -24.31
N ARG A 274 19.30 5.33 -23.89
CA ARG A 274 20.27 6.04 -24.74
C ARG A 274 20.66 5.26 -25.99
N MET A 275 20.65 3.93 -25.92
CA MET A 275 20.97 3.04 -27.05
C MET A 275 19.76 2.70 -27.93
N GLY A 276 18.55 3.16 -27.59
CA GLY A 276 17.31 2.78 -28.28
C GLY A 276 16.21 2.40 -27.30
N LEU A 277 15.18 1.72 -27.80
CA LEU A 277 14.10 1.22 -26.95
C LEU A 277 14.45 -0.16 -26.39
N ARG A 278 14.04 -0.41 -25.14
CA ARG A 278 14.05 -1.75 -24.54
C ARG A 278 12.61 -2.18 -24.32
N VAL A 279 12.31 -3.43 -24.63
CA VAL A 279 10.97 -3.99 -24.47
C VAL A 279 11.02 -5.14 -23.50
N VAL A 280 10.24 -5.06 -22.42
CA VAL A 280 10.05 -6.16 -21.47
C VAL A 280 8.69 -6.80 -21.74
N VAL A 281 8.68 -8.11 -21.90
CA VAL A 281 7.50 -8.90 -22.27
C VAL A 281 7.62 -10.30 -21.65
N ARG A 282 6.47 -10.97 -21.44
CA ARG A 282 6.47 -12.37 -21.04
C ARG A 282 6.93 -13.25 -22.21
N TYR A 283 7.77 -14.25 -21.95
CA TYR A 283 8.28 -15.16 -22.96
C TYR A 283 7.17 -15.83 -23.79
N GLU A 284 6.10 -16.29 -23.12
CA GLU A 284 4.93 -16.91 -23.77
C GLU A 284 4.24 -16.01 -24.80
N SER A 285 4.35 -14.69 -24.65
CA SER A 285 3.70 -13.71 -25.53
C SER A 285 4.57 -13.31 -26.72
N ALA A 286 5.85 -13.73 -26.74
CA ALA A 286 6.77 -13.48 -27.84
C ALA A 286 7.73 -14.68 -28.04
N PRO A 287 7.21 -15.90 -28.30
CA PRO A 287 8.06 -17.07 -28.50
C PRO A 287 8.86 -16.93 -29.81
N GLY A 288 10.13 -17.33 -29.79
CA GLY A 288 11.00 -17.34 -30.96
C GLY A 288 11.66 -16.00 -31.31
N PHE A 289 11.47 -14.96 -30.49
CA PHE A 289 12.26 -13.73 -30.56
C PHE A 289 13.56 -13.86 -29.78
N ASP A 290 14.59 -13.11 -30.19
CA ASP A 290 15.84 -13.02 -29.44
C ASP A 290 15.62 -12.16 -28.19
N LEU A 291 15.44 -12.83 -27.05
CA LEU A 291 15.07 -12.25 -25.77
C LEU A 291 16.12 -12.63 -24.73
N GLU A 292 16.56 -11.64 -23.95
CA GLU A 292 17.48 -11.86 -22.83
C GLU A 292 16.70 -12.03 -21.52
N GLU A 293 17.16 -12.94 -20.66
CA GLU A 293 16.62 -13.08 -19.32
C GLU A 293 16.91 -11.82 -18.48
N LEU A 294 15.97 -11.46 -17.60
CA LEU A 294 16.22 -10.40 -16.62
C LEU A 294 17.30 -10.85 -15.63
N PRO A 295 18.22 -9.96 -15.20
CA PRO A 295 19.25 -10.34 -14.24
C PRO A 295 18.66 -10.87 -12.94
N HIS A 296 19.14 -12.05 -12.52
CA HIS A 296 18.60 -12.74 -11.34
C HIS A 296 18.60 -11.86 -10.08
N GLY A 297 17.47 -11.82 -9.37
CA GLY A 297 17.26 -11.00 -8.18
C GLY A 297 17.01 -9.52 -8.44
N ARG A 298 16.91 -9.10 -9.72
CA ARG A 298 16.56 -7.72 -10.12
C ARG A 298 15.22 -7.60 -10.83
N GLU A 299 14.54 -8.70 -11.10
CA GLU A 299 13.29 -8.81 -11.85
C GLU A 299 12.24 -7.86 -11.24
N ALA A 300 12.05 -7.94 -9.92
CA ALA A 300 11.09 -7.07 -9.23
C ALA A 300 11.46 -5.57 -9.31
N ARG A 301 12.75 -5.21 -9.28
CA ARG A 301 13.16 -3.80 -9.44
C ARG A 301 12.96 -3.31 -10.88
N ILE A 302 13.08 -4.20 -11.86
CA ILE A 302 12.88 -3.87 -13.27
C ILE A 302 11.38 -3.77 -13.58
N LEU A 303 10.57 -4.73 -13.11
CA LEU A 303 9.14 -4.82 -13.39
C LEU A 303 8.31 -3.85 -12.55
N LEU A 304 8.51 -3.84 -11.23
CA LEU A 304 7.76 -2.97 -10.30
C LEU A 304 8.41 -1.59 -10.21
N GLY A 305 9.73 -1.58 -10.08
CA GLY A 305 10.52 -0.34 -10.02
C GLY A 305 10.62 0.36 -11.37
N ARG A 306 10.26 -0.31 -12.47
CA ARG A 306 10.32 0.24 -13.83
C ARG A 306 11.69 0.83 -14.16
N ASP A 307 12.74 0.11 -13.75
CA ASP A 307 14.13 0.52 -13.90
C ASP A 307 14.92 -0.38 -14.84
N THR A 308 14.97 -0.03 -16.12
CA THR A 308 15.72 -0.79 -17.11
C THR A 308 17.21 -0.45 -17.15
N THR A 309 17.71 0.49 -16.35
CA THR A 309 19.16 0.70 -16.21
C THR A 309 19.85 -0.50 -15.57
N LEU A 310 19.08 -1.33 -14.85
CA LEU A 310 19.55 -2.53 -14.16
C LEU A 310 19.75 -3.73 -15.09
N VAL A 311 19.17 -3.69 -16.30
CA VAL A 311 19.44 -4.64 -17.39
C VAL A 311 20.81 -4.27 -17.94
N LYS A 312 21.82 -5.12 -17.65
CA LYS A 312 23.24 -4.87 -17.96
C LYS A 312 23.41 -4.39 -19.39
N MET A 313 24.36 -3.46 -19.58
CA MET A 313 24.92 -3.16 -20.88
C MET A 313 25.61 -4.44 -21.40
N GLY A 314 25.02 -5.08 -22.41
CA GLY A 314 25.73 -6.02 -23.26
C GLY A 314 26.80 -5.23 -24.02
N GLY A 315 27.98 -5.09 -23.43
CA GLY A 315 29.08 -4.31 -23.99
C GLY A 315 30.15 -4.04 -22.95
N THR A 316 31.31 -4.65 -23.16
CA THR A 316 32.55 -4.51 -22.41
C THR A 316 32.91 -3.06 -22.04
N GLU A 317 32.93 -2.73 -20.74
CA GLU A 317 33.77 -1.65 -20.19
C GLU A 317 34.56 -2.21 -19.00
N ILE A 318 35.73 -2.73 -19.38
CA ILE A 318 37.05 -2.53 -18.77
C ILE A 318 37.03 -2.17 -17.28
N ALA A 319 37.60 -3.08 -16.49
CA ALA A 319 38.19 -2.78 -15.19
C ALA A 319 39.09 -1.53 -15.30
N GLY A 320 38.61 -0.42 -14.74
CA GLY A 320 39.32 0.85 -14.65
C GLY A 320 39.16 1.43 -13.26
N GLU A 321 40.07 1.00 -12.38
CA GLU A 321 40.59 1.72 -11.21
C GLU A 321 39.61 2.36 -10.22
N SER A 322 39.34 1.60 -9.15
CA SER A 322 39.29 2.19 -7.82
C SER A 322 40.72 2.56 -7.38
N THR A 323 41.07 3.84 -7.40
CA THR A 323 42.02 4.45 -6.45
C THR A 323 42.02 5.96 -6.68
N THR A 324 41.22 6.68 -5.91
CA THR A 324 41.61 7.66 -4.86
C THR A 324 40.38 8.38 -4.35
#